data_AF-A0AAG5D386-F1
#
_entry.id   AF-A0AAG5D386-F1
#
_cell.length_a   1.000
_cell.length_b   1.000
_cell.length_c   1.000
_cell.angle_alpha   90.00
_cell.angle_beta   90.00
_cell.angle_gamma   90.00
#
_symmetry.space_group_name_H-M   'P 1'
#
loop_
_entity.id
_entity.type
_entity.pdbx_description
1 polymer ?
#
loop_
_entity_poly.entity_id
_entity_poly.type
_entity_poly.pdbx_seq_one_letter_code
_entity_poly.pdbx_strand_id
1 'polypeptide(L)'
;MVQCTLIWAGIGVVMAVSGALLGWVVFPRAVHEKIIENTELRQGTDQYKRWEALPQPLDFKVYIFNVTNPYEVMQGRRPKVVEVGPYIYFQYRQKDNIRFSRDRSKVSYSQQQMYVFDPESSYPLTENDELTVLNMHMNSILQIIDNQAKETITNFRSDVNNTLEKIPVVRLIKRIIERTTPIQSILQIAEDETYDSLRLINVELNRIFGRPDTMFLRTTPKQFLFDGVPFCVNVIGIAKAICKEIEKRNTKTIRTMPDGSLRFSFFSHVSHGKEVQPLAGKGGQLRFFLVFLPCGLQKNMTDDGMFTINTGIKDPSRTQMIELWNGRTTLDVWNNRSSGLPSSCNRILGTDGSGYPPFRTGVERMTIFSTDICRTVDIKLTGSSSYEGIPALHYEIDGNFLHDIGPEYGNECYCVNKIPKSIVKSNGCLYRGALDLSNCFGEYKLLARQ
;
A
#
# COMPACT_ATOMS: atom_id res chain seq x y z
N MET A 1 62.16 50.60 13.28
CA MET A 1 60.94 50.18 14.01
C MET A 1 59.71 50.15 13.11
N VAL A 2 59.40 51.23 12.36
CA VAL A 2 58.21 51.35 11.49
C VAL A 2 58.17 50.34 10.31
N GLN A 3 59.31 49.94 9.76
CA GLN A 3 59.35 48.96 8.66
C GLN A 3 58.94 47.55 9.11
N CYS A 4 59.32 47.11 10.31
CA CYS A 4 58.91 45.80 10.82
C CYS A 4 57.41 45.74 11.13
N THR A 5 56.83 46.83 11.64
CA THR A 5 55.38 46.91 11.92
C THR A 5 54.53 46.83 10.65
N LEU A 6 54.99 47.41 9.54
CA LEU A 6 54.31 47.32 8.25
C LEU A 6 54.35 45.91 7.66
N ILE A 7 55.47 45.18 7.83
CA ILE A 7 55.59 43.79 7.37
C ILE A 7 54.63 42.87 8.16
N TRP A 8 54.58 42.99 9.48
CA TRP A 8 53.66 42.20 10.31
C TRP A 8 52.19 42.54 10.05
N ALA A 9 51.86 43.81 9.81
CA ALA A 9 50.52 44.21 9.40
C ALA A 9 50.14 43.62 8.03
N GLY A 10 51.06 43.61 7.06
CA GLY A 10 50.86 42.98 5.76
C GLY A 10 50.61 41.47 5.87
N ILE A 11 51.39 40.75 6.67
CA ILE A 11 51.20 39.32 6.93
C ILE A 11 49.85 39.06 7.62
N GLY A 12 49.45 39.91 8.58
CA GLY A 12 48.16 39.82 9.26
C GLY A 12 46.98 39.99 8.30
N VAL A 13 47.05 40.96 7.39
CA VAL A 13 46.03 41.15 6.34
C VAL A 13 45.98 39.95 5.41
N VAL A 14 47.13 39.40 4.99
CA VAL A 14 47.17 38.21 4.13
C VAL A 14 46.57 36.98 4.82
N MET A 15 46.86 36.76 6.11
CA MET A 15 46.24 35.67 6.89
C MET A 15 44.74 35.86 7.08
N ALA A 16 44.27 37.09 7.31
CA ALA A 16 42.85 37.37 7.44
C ALA A 16 42.11 37.15 6.10
N VAL A 17 42.70 37.62 4.99
CA VAL A 17 42.15 37.43 3.64
C VAL A 17 42.17 35.95 3.23
N SER A 18 43.24 35.22 3.52
CA SER A 18 43.32 33.78 3.23
C SER A 18 42.35 32.99 4.10
N GLY A 19 42.21 33.32 5.39
CA GLY A 19 41.21 32.74 6.28
C GLY A 19 39.78 32.99 5.81
N ALA A 20 39.46 34.22 5.37
CA ALA A 20 38.17 34.56 4.80
C ALA A 20 37.91 33.81 3.48
N LEU A 21 38.91 33.71 2.60
CA LEU A 21 38.79 32.99 1.34
C LEU A 21 38.61 31.49 1.55
N LEU A 22 39.37 30.89 2.47
CA LEU A 22 39.21 29.49 2.87
C LEU A 22 37.84 29.25 3.49
N GLY A 23 37.39 30.13 4.40
CA GLY A 23 36.13 29.99 5.12
C GLY A 23 34.88 30.20 4.26
N TRP A 24 34.85 31.20 3.38
CA TRP A 24 33.66 31.52 2.58
C TRP A 24 33.63 30.87 1.19
N VAL A 25 34.79 30.47 0.64
CA VAL A 25 34.85 29.94 -0.73
C VAL A 25 35.23 28.47 -0.75
N VAL A 26 36.34 28.10 -0.09
CA VAL A 26 36.87 26.72 -0.18
C VAL A 26 36.06 25.77 0.68
N PHE A 27 35.81 26.11 1.94
CA PHE A 27 35.10 25.26 2.87
C PHE A 27 33.67 24.92 2.41
N PRO A 28 32.83 25.89 1.95
CA PRO A 28 31.48 25.56 1.49
C PRO A 28 31.48 24.68 0.23
N ARG A 29 32.44 24.87 -0.69
CA ARG A 29 32.59 24.01 -1.86
C ARG A 29 33.00 22.59 -1.49
N ALA A 30 33.98 22.43 -0.61
CA ALA A 30 34.42 21.12 -0.14
C ALA A 30 33.28 20.39 0.59
N VAL A 31 32.51 21.08 1.44
CA VAL A 31 31.32 20.52 2.09
C VAL A 31 30.27 20.11 1.08
N HIS A 32 29.99 20.95 0.08
CA HIS A 32 29.02 20.67 -0.97
C HIS A 32 29.40 19.42 -1.78
N GLU A 33 30.65 19.32 -2.22
CA GLU A 33 31.16 18.14 -2.94
C GLU A 33 31.11 16.88 -2.06
N LYS A 34 31.45 17.00 -0.77
CA LYS A 34 31.39 15.86 0.15
C LYS A 34 29.97 15.37 0.39
N ILE A 35 28.98 16.27 0.42
CA ILE A 35 27.56 15.92 0.51
C ILE A 35 27.12 15.15 -0.74
N ILE A 36 27.51 15.62 -1.93
CA ILE A 36 27.21 14.91 -3.19
C ILE A 36 27.83 13.52 -3.18
N GLU A 37 29.12 13.40 -2.86
CA GLU A 37 29.81 12.11 -2.78
C GLU A 37 29.15 11.14 -1.79
N ASN A 38 28.69 11.65 -0.64
CA ASN A 38 28.01 10.86 0.39
C ASN A 38 26.53 10.56 0.09
N THR A 39 25.93 11.16 -0.94
CA THR A 39 24.54 10.88 -1.33
C THR A 39 24.46 9.96 -2.55
N GLU A 40 25.46 9.96 -3.42
CA GLU A 40 25.55 9.07 -4.57
C GLU A 40 25.60 7.59 -4.18
N LEU A 41 24.82 6.77 -4.91
CA LEU A 41 24.81 5.32 -4.76
C LEU A 41 25.94 4.69 -5.58
N ARG A 42 27.12 4.61 -4.97
CA ARG A 42 28.30 3.93 -5.52
C ARG A 42 28.57 2.64 -4.77
N GLN A 43 28.71 1.52 -5.50
CA GLN A 43 28.98 0.22 -4.89
C GLN A 43 30.25 0.26 -4.01
N GLY A 44 30.14 -0.24 -2.78
CA GLY A 44 31.24 -0.30 -1.81
C GLY A 44 31.36 0.90 -0.87
N THR A 45 30.64 2.00 -1.08
CA THR A 45 30.60 3.12 -0.13
C THR A 45 29.73 2.79 1.08
N ASP A 46 29.91 3.52 2.18
CA ASP A 46 29.07 3.34 3.37
C ASP A 46 27.62 3.79 3.11
N GLN A 47 27.40 4.76 2.23
CA GLN A 47 26.07 5.15 1.80
C GLN A 47 25.35 4.00 1.07
N TYR A 48 26.06 3.30 0.18
CA TYR A 48 25.50 2.13 -0.50
C TYR A 48 25.10 1.05 0.51
N LYS A 49 25.94 0.75 1.51
CA LYS A 49 25.62 -0.24 2.55
C LYS A 49 24.37 0.13 3.34
N ARG A 50 24.22 1.41 3.73
CA ARG A 50 23.03 1.92 4.44
C ARG A 50 21.76 1.89 3.60
N TRP A 51 21.91 2.09 2.29
CA TRP A 51 20.80 2.03 1.34
C TRP A 51 20.38 0.58 1.04
N GLU A 52 21.36 -0.34 0.93
CA GLU A 52 21.17 -1.77 0.70
C GLU A 52 20.45 -2.44 1.89
N ALA A 53 20.89 -2.16 3.11
CA ALA A 53 20.23 -2.61 4.33
C ALA A 53 20.16 -1.47 5.35
N LEU A 54 18.96 -1.18 5.83
CA LEU A 54 18.77 -0.12 6.82
C LEU A 54 19.56 -0.47 8.10
N PRO A 55 20.45 0.41 8.58
CA PRO A 55 21.26 0.14 9.76
C PRO A 55 20.42 0.09 11.04
N GLN A 56 19.24 0.72 11.02
CA GLN A 56 18.28 0.69 12.11
C GLN A 56 16.90 0.33 11.59
N PRO A 57 16.18 -0.60 12.26
CA PRO A 57 14.80 -0.90 11.90
C PRO A 57 13.89 0.30 12.18
N LEU A 58 12.80 0.35 11.43
CA LEU A 58 11.73 1.31 11.66
C LEU A 58 10.76 0.72 12.68
N ASP A 59 10.29 1.51 13.63
CA ASP A 59 9.16 1.11 14.47
C ASP A 59 7.93 0.98 13.56
N PHE A 60 7.12 -0.05 13.74
CA PHE A 60 5.87 -0.27 13.02
C PHE A 60 4.76 -0.55 14.02
N LYS A 61 3.83 0.41 14.14
CA LYS A 61 2.78 0.38 15.16
C LYS A 61 1.45 0.00 14.53
N VAL A 62 0.83 -1.06 15.04
CA VAL A 62 -0.47 -1.53 14.57
C VAL A 62 -1.52 -1.32 15.65
N TYR A 63 -2.64 -0.73 15.24
CA TYR A 63 -3.85 -0.59 16.04
C TYR A 63 -4.97 -1.36 15.35
N ILE A 64 -5.69 -2.19 16.10
CA ILE A 64 -6.74 -3.06 15.58
C ILE A 64 -8.06 -2.71 16.25
N PHE A 65 -9.11 -2.51 15.44
CA PHE A 65 -10.46 -2.31 15.96
C PHE A 65 -11.11 -3.64 16.33
N ASN A 66 -11.24 -3.89 17.64
CA ASN A 66 -11.94 -5.04 18.20
C ASN A 66 -13.46 -4.78 18.21
N VAL A 67 -14.23 -5.68 17.62
CA VAL A 67 -15.69 -5.58 17.51
C VAL A 67 -16.37 -6.21 18.73
N THR A 68 -17.18 -5.43 19.45
CA THR A 68 -17.80 -5.88 20.71
C THR A 68 -19.21 -6.44 20.54
N ASN A 69 -19.90 -6.13 19.42
CA ASN A 69 -21.30 -6.53 19.18
C ASN A 69 -21.53 -7.24 17.83
N PRO A 70 -20.78 -8.32 17.49
CA PRO A 70 -20.83 -8.94 16.16
C PRO A 70 -22.22 -9.47 15.77
N TYR A 71 -22.98 -10.04 16.71
CA TYR A 71 -24.34 -10.56 16.44
C TYR A 71 -25.35 -9.44 16.16
N GLU A 72 -25.27 -8.32 16.88
CA GLU A 72 -26.16 -7.16 16.65
C GLU A 72 -25.90 -6.56 15.26
N VAL A 73 -24.64 -6.54 14.81
CA VAL A 73 -24.28 -6.02 13.49
C VAL A 73 -24.90 -6.84 12.37
N MET A 74 -24.93 -8.18 12.51
CA MET A 74 -25.62 -9.04 11.55
C MET A 74 -27.12 -8.79 11.46
N GLN A 75 -27.72 -8.26 12.54
CA GLN A 75 -29.13 -7.85 12.57
C GLN A 75 -29.34 -6.42 12.03
N GLY A 76 -28.30 -5.80 11.46
CA GLY A 76 -28.35 -4.45 10.90
C GLY A 76 -28.11 -3.32 11.89
N ARG A 77 -27.65 -3.62 13.13
CA ARG A 77 -27.25 -2.58 14.09
C ARG A 77 -25.86 -2.03 13.74
N ARG A 78 -25.55 -0.85 14.29
CA ARG A 78 -24.25 -0.21 14.08
C ARG A 78 -23.12 -0.97 14.81
N PRO A 79 -21.96 -1.18 14.17
CA PRO A 79 -20.79 -1.77 14.84
C PRO A 79 -20.29 -0.90 16.00
N LYS A 80 -20.00 -1.53 17.13
CA LYS A 80 -19.31 -0.95 18.28
C LYS A 80 -17.89 -1.51 18.30
N VAL A 81 -16.91 -0.64 18.08
CA VAL A 81 -15.49 -1.01 18.02
C VAL A 81 -14.71 -0.36 19.16
N VAL A 82 -13.69 -1.07 19.63
CA VAL A 82 -12.69 -0.57 20.59
C VAL A 82 -11.32 -0.71 19.93
N GLU A 83 -10.56 0.37 19.86
CA GLU A 83 -9.17 0.32 19.38
C GLU A 83 -8.28 -0.41 20.38
N VAL A 84 -7.48 -1.36 19.90
CA VAL A 84 -6.51 -2.11 20.69
C VAL A 84 -5.13 -1.97 20.06
N GLY A 85 -4.17 -1.47 20.83
CA GLY A 85 -2.80 -1.26 20.39
C GLY A 85 -2.06 -0.26 21.30
N PRO A 86 -0.81 0.10 20.96
CA PRO A 86 -0.08 -0.35 19.77
C PRO A 86 0.54 -1.75 19.94
N TYR A 87 0.38 -2.60 18.94
CA TYR A 87 1.30 -3.73 18.73
C TYR A 87 2.50 -3.22 17.94
N ILE A 88 3.69 -3.24 18.53
CA ILE A 88 4.90 -2.65 17.97
C ILE A 88 5.78 -3.75 17.36
N TYR A 89 6.22 -3.50 16.15
CA TYR A 89 7.11 -4.36 15.37
C TYR A 89 8.32 -3.57 14.89
N PHE A 90 9.51 -4.15 14.92
CA PHE A 90 10.65 -3.65 14.20
C PHE A 90 10.57 -4.09 12.73
N GLN A 91 10.48 -3.13 11.82
CA GLN A 91 10.52 -3.33 10.39
C GLN A 91 11.96 -3.18 9.88
N TYR A 92 12.53 -4.28 9.42
CA TYR A 92 13.78 -4.29 8.66
C TYR A 92 13.49 -4.21 7.18
N ARG A 93 14.30 -3.44 6.43
CA ARG A 93 14.24 -3.38 4.97
C ARG A 93 15.60 -3.70 4.39
N GLN A 94 15.60 -4.63 3.43
CA GLN A 94 16.78 -5.07 2.71
C GLN A 94 16.50 -5.05 1.21
N LYS A 95 17.49 -4.63 0.42
CA LYS A 95 17.42 -4.64 -1.03
C LYS A 95 18.20 -5.84 -1.56
N ASP A 96 17.55 -6.59 -2.44
CA ASP A 96 18.07 -7.76 -3.12
C ASP A 96 18.09 -7.53 -4.63
N ASN A 97 18.68 -8.50 -5.35
CA ASN A 97 18.75 -8.50 -6.82
C ASN A 97 19.32 -7.19 -7.41
N ILE A 98 20.27 -6.57 -6.70
CA ILE A 98 20.82 -5.26 -7.05
C ILE A 98 21.66 -5.37 -8.33
N ARG A 99 21.31 -4.59 -9.35
CA ARG A 99 21.96 -4.57 -10.67
C ARG A 99 22.16 -3.14 -11.14
N PHE A 100 23.41 -2.75 -11.34
CA PHE A 100 23.74 -1.44 -11.91
C PHE A 100 23.67 -1.46 -13.44
N SER A 101 23.28 -0.34 -14.04
CA SER A 101 23.41 -0.13 -15.48
C SER A 101 24.89 -0.12 -15.91
N ARG A 102 25.16 -0.36 -17.20
CA ARG A 102 26.54 -0.36 -17.74
C ARG A 102 27.29 0.93 -17.45
N ASP A 103 26.59 2.06 -17.47
CA ASP A 103 27.13 3.39 -17.19
C ASP A 103 27.04 3.79 -15.70
N ARG A 104 26.54 2.89 -14.84
CA ARG A 104 26.30 3.08 -13.40
C ARG A 104 25.35 4.24 -13.05
N SER A 105 24.67 4.84 -14.03
CA SER A 105 23.73 5.95 -13.79
C SER A 105 22.41 5.51 -13.14
N LYS A 106 22.08 4.22 -13.25
CA LYS A 106 20.87 3.62 -12.71
C LYS A 106 21.19 2.34 -11.95
N VAL A 107 20.39 2.05 -10.95
CA VAL A 107 20.44 0.79 -10.21
C VAL A 107 19.04 0.20 -10.12
N SER A 108 18.93 -1.07 -10.48
CA SER A 108 17.71 -1.86 -10.34
C SER A 108 17.83 -2.74 -9.11
N TYR A 109 16.77 -2.85 -8.31
CA TYR A 109 16.74 -3.68 -7.12
C TYR A 109 15.32 -4.11 -6.82
N SER A 110 15.22 -5.07 -5.91
CA SER A 110 13.96 -5.51 -5.36
C SER A 110 14.04 -5.43 -3.84
N GLN A 111 12.97 -5.00 -3.17
CA GLN A 111 13.03 -4.71 -1.74
C GLN A 111 12.24 -5.73 -0.93
N GLN A 112 12.92 -6.36 0.02
CA GLN A 112 12.32 -7.23 1.03
C GLN A 112 12.15 -6.50 2.35
N GLN A 113 11.13 -6.92 3.08
CA GLN A 113 10.81 -6.39 4.39
C GLN A 113 10.66 -7.56 5.37
N MET A 114 10.96 -7.30 6.64
CA MET A 114 10.79 -8.27 7.71
C MET A 114 10.26 -7.55 8.94
N TYR A 115 9.26 -8.15 9.61
CA TYR A 115 8.68 -7.61 10.83
C TYR A 115 9.01 -8.53 12.01
N VAL A 116 9.53 -7.95 13.09
CA VAL A 116 9.84 -8.64 14.34
C VAL A 116 9.09 -7.97 15.47
N PHE A 117 8.27 -8.72 16.20
CA PHE A 117 7.49 -8.16 17.31
C PHE A 117 8.39 -7.69 18.47
N ASP A 118 8.09 -6.50 19.00
CA ASP A 118 8.75 -5.95 20.19
C ASP A 118 7.83 -6.09 21.41
N PRO A 119 8.03 -7.11 22.26
CA PRO A 119 7.19 -7.34 23.43
C PRO A 119 7.38 -6.27 24.52
N GLU A 120 8.53 -5.61 24.61
CA GLU A 120 8.79 -4.60 25.63
C GLU A 120 8.03 -3.31 25.34
N SER A 121 8.15 -2.81 24.10
CA SER A 121 7.43 -1.60 23.69
C SER A 121 5.92 -1.81 23.52
N SER A 122 5.48 -3.07 23.32
CA SER A 122 4.06 -3.43 23.22
C SER A 122 3.40 -3.75 24.56
N TYR A 123 4.16 -3.87 25.65
CA TYR A 123 3.63 -4.27 26.96
C TYR A 123 2.49 -3.34 27.42
N PRO A 124 1.38 -3.88 27.97
CA PRO A 124 1.13 -5.27 28.37
C PRO A 124 0.53 -6.18 27.27
N LEU A 125 0.44 -5.70 26.03
CA LEU A 125 -0.17 -6.44 24.92
C LEU A 125 0.76 -7.52 24.36
N THR A 126 0.18 -8.58 23.81
CA THR A 126 0.92 -9.68 23.17
C THR A 126 0.34 -10.01 21.80
N GLU A 127 1.14 -10.60 20.89
CA GLU A 127 0.60 -11.01 19.59
C GLU A 127 -0.43 -12.16 19.66
N ASN A 128 -0.65 -12.72 20.86
CA ASN A 128 -1.60 -13.79 21.14
C ASN A 128 -2.92 -13.26 21.74
N ASP A 129 -3.06 -11.95 21.90
CA ASP A 129 -4.28 -11.35 22.44
C ASP A 129 -5.49 -11.70 21.54
N GLU A 130 -6.62 -12.06 22.15
CA GLU A 130 -7.81 -12.42 21.39
C GLU A 130 -8.58 -11.17 20.93
N LEU A 131 -8.84 -11.09 19.62
CA LEU A 131 -9.55 -10.00 18.98
C LEU A 131 -10.67 -10.55 18.10
N THR A 132 -11.80 -9.84 18.07
CA THR A 132 -12.89 -10.08 17.11
C THR A 132 -12.80 -9.06 15.99
N VAL A 133 -12.48 -9.53 14.79
CA VAL A 133 -12.21 -8.68 13.62
C VAL A 133 -13.08 -9.08 12.44
N LEU A 134 -13.24 -8.17 11.47
CA LEU A 134 -13.99 -8.47 10.24
C LEU A 134 -13.33 -9.63 9.49
N ASN A 135 -14.12 -10.63 9.09
CA ASN A 135 -13.63 -11.73 8.27
C ASN A 135 -13.39 -11.24 6.82
N MET A 136 -12.22 -10.62 6.59
CA MET A 136 -11.90 -9.96 5.33
C MET A 136 -11.89 -10.92 4.13
N HIS A 137 -11.32 -12.11 4.27
CA HIS A 137 -11.26 -13.10 3.18
C HIS A 137 -12.63 -13.71 2.85
N MET A 138 -13.47 -13.95 3.85
CA MET A 138 -14.86 -14.34 3.57
C MET A 138 -15.59 -13.24 2.82
N ASN A 139 -15.43 -11.98 3.21
CA ASN A 139 -16.03 -10.86 2.51
C ASN A 139 -15.49 -10.72 1.08
N SER A 140 -14.18 -10.87 0.85
CA SER A 140 -13.62 -10.79 -0.52
C SER A 140 -14.10 -11.94 -1.40
N ILE A 141 -14.23 -13.14 -0.85
CA ILE A 141 -14.76 -14.31 -1.58
C ILE A 141 -16.25 -14.17 -1.86
N LEU A 142 -17.03 -13.65 -0.92
CA LEU A 142 -18.43 -13.30 -1.16
C LEU A 142 -18.58 -12.31 -2.33
N GLN A 143 -17.64 -11.36 -2.48
CA GLN A 143 -17.63 -10.45 -3.63
C GLN A 143 -17.36 -11.19 -4.94
N ILE A 144 -16.45 -12.16 -4.93
CA ILE A 144 -16.16 -12.98 -6.11
C ILE A 144 -17.41 -13.74 -6.53
N ILE A 145 -18.05 -14.40 -5.57
CA ILE A 145 -19.26 -15.18 -5.81
C ILE A 145 -20.37 -14.27 -6.34
N ASP A 146 -20.60 -13.10 -5.72
CA ASP A 146 -21.62 -12.15 -6.16
C ASP A 146 -21.35 -11.60 -7.57
N ASN A 147 -20.10 -11.22 -7.88
CA ASN A 147 -19.74 -10.69 -9.19
C ASN A 147 -19.80 -11.76 -10.29
N GLN A 148 -19.29 -12.97 -10.05
CA GLN A 148 -19.34 -14.07 -11.02
C GLN A 148 -20.77 -14.59 -11.21
N ALA A 149 -21.56 -14.65 -10.13
CA ALA A 149 -22.98 -15.01 -10.24
C ALA A 149 -23.72 -13.98 -11.10
N LYS A 150 -23.51 -12.68 -10.85
CA LYS A 150 -24.09 -11.60 -11.67
C LYS A 150 -23.70 -11.73 -13.14
N GLU A 151 -22.41 -11.86 -13.45
CA GLU A 151 -21.92 -12.01 -14.82
C GLU A 151 -22.53 -13.22 -15.53
N THR A 152 -22.54 -14.38 -14.86
CA THR A 152 -23.10 -15.62 -15.39
C THR A 152 -24.60 -15.48 -15.65
N ILE A 153 -25.35 -14.87 -14.73
CA ILE A 153 -26.79 -14.61 -14.89
C ILE A 153 -27.02 -13.63 -16.03
N THR A 154 -26.24 -12.55 -16.17
CA THR A 154 -26.38 -11.63 -17.32
C THR A 154 -26.06 -12.29 -18.65
N ASN A 155 -25.02 -13.12 -18.73
CA ASN A 155 -24.66 -13.82 -19.96
C ASN A 155 -25.75 -14.82 -20.34
N PHE A 156 -26.22 -15.62 -19.39
CA PHE A 156 -27.34 -16.54 -19.60
C PHE A 156 -28.61 -15.79 -20.03
N ARG A 157 -28.96 -14.68 -19.35
CA ARG A 157 -30.11 -13.84 -19.71
C ARG A 157 -29.98 -13.28 -21.12
N SER A 158 -28.78 -12.84 -21.50
CA SER A 158 -28.48 -12.38 -22.86
C SER A 158 -28.67 -13.49 -23.89
N ASP A 159 -28.13 -14.68 -23.65
CA ASP A 159 -28.24 -15.83 -24.55
C ASP A 159 -29.68 -16.32 -24.71
N VAL A 160 -30.41 -16.40 -23.59
CA VAL A 160 -31.85 -16.71 -23.60
C VAL A 160 -32.61 -15.63 -24.36
N ASN A 161 -32.37 -14.33 -24.10
CA ASN A 161 -33.06 -13.26 -24.80
C ASN A 161 -32.75 -13.25 -26.31
N ASN A 162 -31.50 -13.45 -26.71
CA ASN A 162 -31.08 -13.55 -28.10
C ASN A 162 -31.68 -14.75 -28.83
N THR A 163 -31.96 -15.84 -28.10
CA THR A 163 -32.62 -17.04 -28.64
C THR A 163 -34.13 -16.83 -28.75
N LEU A 164 -34.76 -16.27 -27.71
CA LEU A 164 -36.19 -15.98 -27.68
C LEU A 164 -36.57 -14.93 -28.73
N GLU A 165 -35.73 -13.93 -28.98
CA GLU A 165 -35.96 -12.92 -30.00
C GLU A 165 -35.96 -13.49 -31.42
N LYS A 166 -35.29 -14.61 -31.69
CA LYS A 166 -35.31 -15.27 -33.00
C LYS A 166 -36.61 -16.02 -33.28
N ILE A 167 -37.45 -16.26 -32.27
CA ILE A 167 -38.73 -16.96 -32.42
C ILE A 167 -39.87 -15.93 -32.60
N PRO A 168 -40.50 -15.82 -33.78
CA PRO A 168 -41.46 -14.75 -34.09
C PRO A 168 -42.66 -14.69 -33.14
N VAL A 169 -43.18 -15.86 -32.75
CA VAL A 169 -44.34 -16.00 -31.84
C VAL A 169 -44.00 -15.51 -30.44
N VAL A 170 -42.81 -15.86 -29.94
CA VAL A 170 -42.33 -15.46 -28.61
C VAL A 170 -42.10 -13.95 -28.54
N ARG A 171 -41.54 -13.35 -29.60
CA ARG A 171 -41.36 -11.89 -29.70
C ARG A 171 -42.70 -11.14 -29.63
N LEU A 172 -43.75 -11.69 -30.25
CA LEU A 172 -45.10 -11.13 -30.21
C LEU A 172 -45.72 -11.25 -28.81
N ILE A 173 -45.60 -12.43 -28.20
CA ILE A 173 -46.07 -12.71 -26.84
C ILE A 173 -45.35 -11.83 -25.81
N LYS A 174 -44.03 -11.66 -25.93
CA LYS A 174 -43.22 -10.78 -25.06
C LYS A 174 -43.73 -9.33 -25.09
N ARG A 175 -44.03 -8.79 -26.28
CA ARG A 175 -44.62 -7.44 -26.43
C ARG A 175 -46.03 -7.33 -25.84
N ILE A 176 -46.80 -8.42 -25.84
CA ILE A 176 -48.13 -8.46 -25.23
C ILE A 176 -48.00 -8.50 -23.71
N ILE A 177 -47.12 -9.37 -23.18
CA ILE A 177 -46.84 -9.53 -21.75
C ILE A 177 -46.29 -8.23 -21.16
N GLU A 178 -45.30 -7.58 -21.78
CA GLU A 178 -44.76 -6.28 -21.32
C GLU A 178 -45.81 -5.16 -21.29
N ARG A 179 -46.92 -5.32 -22.02
CA ARG A 179 -48.05 -4.39 -22.03
C ARG A 179 -49.12 -4.72 -20.99
N THR A 180 -49.18 -5.96 -20.51
CA THR A 180 -50.25 -6.46 -19.64
C THR A 180 -49.77 -6.82 -18.23
N THR A 181 -48.49 -7.11 -18.02
CA THR A 181 -47.95 -7.42 -16.68
C THR A 181 -47.37 -6.16 -16.00
N PRO A 182 -47.76 -5.88 -14.74
CA PRO A 182 -47.15 -4.82 -13.96
C PRO A 182 -45.68 -5.12 -13.67
N ILE A 183 -44.78 -4.12 -13.78
CA ILE A 183 -43.34 -4.26 -13.53
C ILE A 183 -43.02 -4.92 -12.17
N GLN A 184 -43.89 -4.76 -11.17
CA GLN A 184 -43.74 -5.36 -9.84
C GLN A 184 -43.75 -6.90 -9.82
N SER A 185 -44.49 -7.57 -10.70
CA SER A 185 -44.53 -9.05 -10.73
C SER A 185 -43.25 -9.66 -11.29
N ILE A 186 -42.60 -8.97 -12.23
CA ILE A 186 -41.30 -9.36 -12.78
C ILE A 186 -40.20 -9.17 -11.72
N LEU A 187 -40.30 -8.10 -10.90
CA LEU A 187 -39.36 -7.85 -9.81
C LEU A 187 -39.40 -8.97 -8.76
N GLN A 188 -40.60 -9.43 -8.39
CA GLN A 188 -40.78 -10.55 -7.44
C GLN A 188 -40.18 -11.87 -7.94
N ILE A 189 -40.31 -12.18 -9.23
CA ILE A 189 -39.73 -13.41 -9.80
C ILE A 189 -38.19 -13.34 -9.80
N ALA A 190 -37.63 -12.16 -10.09
CA ALA A 190 -36.18 -11.94 -10.02
C ALA A 190 -35.64 -11.99 -8.58
N GLU A 191 -36.45 -11.57 -7.59
CA GLU A 191 -36.12 -11.70 -6.16
C GLU A 191 -36.14 -13.17 -5.69
N ASP A 192 -37.06 -14.00 -6.21
CA ASP A 192 -37.20 -15.41 -5.82
C ASP A 192 -36.04 -16.30 -6.35
N GLU A 193 -35.54 -16.04 -7.57
CA GLU A 193 -34.35 -16.74 -8.12
C GLU A 193 -33.06 -16.43 -7.35
N THR A 194 -32.95 -15.24 -6.73
CA THR A 194 -31.82 -14.90 -5.85
C THR A 194 -31.85 -15.64 -4.51
N TYR A 195 -33.00 -16.15 -4.07
CA TYR A 195 -33.16 -16.82 -2.78
C TYR A 195 -32.60 -18.25 -2.77
N ASP A 196 -32.76 -19.01 -3.87
CA ASP A 196 -32.30 -20.40 -3.95
C ASP A 196 -30.77 -20.51 -4.14
N SER A 197 -30.20 -19.54 -4.85
CA SER A 197 -28.75 -19.37 -4.98
C SER A 197 -28.09 -18.99 -3.64
N LEU A 198 -28.74 -18.18 -2.79
CA LEU A 198 -28.27 -17.86 -1.44
C LEU A 198 -28.19 -19.07 -0.50
N ARG A 199 -29.10 -20.04 -0.61
CA ARG A 199 -29.08 -21.28 0.20
C ARG A 199 -27.90 -22.19 -0.16
N LEU A 200 -27.64 -22.36 -1.46
CA LEU A 200 -26.48 -23.11 -1.97
C LEU A 200 -25.15 -22.45 -1.58
N ILE A 201 -25.09 -21.11 -1.67
CA ILE A 201 -23.93 -20.33 -1.23
C ILE A 201 -23.66 -20.57 0.26
N ASN A 202 -24.68 -20.57 1.11
CA ASN A 202 -24.48 -20.74 2.56
C ASN A 202 -23.87 -22.11 2.94
N VAL A 203 -24.26 -23.19 2.26
CA VAL A 203 -23.69 -24.54 2.51
C VAL A 203 -22.22 -24.61 2.12
N GLU A 204 -21.86 -24.05 0.96
CA GLU A 204 -20.46 -24.07 0.49
C GLU A 204 -19.58 -23.10 1.28
N LEU A 205 -20.09 -21.93 1.68
CA LEU A 205 -19.39 -21.01 2.59
C LEU A 205 -19.04 -21.69 3.93
N ASN A 206 -19.98 -22.46 4.49
CA ASN A 206 -19.75 -23.22 5.70
C ASN A 206 -18.65 -24.27 5.55
N ARG A 207 -18.50 -24.87 4.37
CA ARG A 207 -17.40 -25.80 4.06
C ARG A 207 -16.07 -25.08 3.89
N ILE A 208 -16.05 -23.90 3.27
CA ILE A 208 -14.84 -23.13 3.01
C ILE A 208 -14.28 -22.50 4.28
N PHE A 209 -15.13 -21.92 5.12
CA PHE A 209 -14.73 -21.13 6.30
C PHE A 209 -14.97 -21.84 7.65
N GLY A 210 -15.41 -23.10 7.63
CA GLY A 210 -15.58 -23.89 8.86
C GLY A 210 -16.77 -23.46 9.73
N ARG A 211 -17.93 -23.15 9.12
CA ARG A 211 -19.17 -22.71 9.78
C ARG A 211 -18.99 -21.47 10.69
N PRO A 212 -18.70 -20.30 10.11
CA PRO A 212 -18.60 -19.08 10.90
C PRO A 212 -19.97 -18.68 11.47
N ASP A 213 -20.05 -18.43 12.79
CA ASP A 213 -21.27 -17.94 13.44
C ASP A 213 -21.63 -16.52 13.00
N THR A 214 -20.62 -15.73 12.60
CA THR A 214 -20.80 -14.34 12.18
C THR A 214 -19.89 -13.95 11.01
N MET A 215 -20.15 -12.79 10.40
CA MET A 215 -19.23 -12.16 9.43
C MET A 215 -17.89 -11.68 10.05
N PHE A 216 -17.75 -11.81 11.36
CA PHE A 216 -16.53 -11.55 12.13
C PHE A 216 -15.89 -12.87 12.55
N LEU A 217 -14.57 -12.85 12.70
CA LEU A 217 -13.82 -14.00 13.19
C LEU A 217 -13.04 -13.61 14.44
N ARG A 218 -12.83 -14.59 15.32
CA ARG A 218 -11.91 -14.47 16.46
C ARG A 218 -10.52 -14.92 16.02
N THR A 219 -9.52 -14.10 16.31
CA THR A 219 -8.12 -14.37 15.93
C THR A 219 -7.19 -13.58 16.85
N THR A 220 -5.89 -13.72 16.61
CA THR A 220 -4.85 -12.96 17.28
C THR A 220 -4.16 -12.00 16.30
N PRO A 221 -3.51 -10.93 16.78
CA PRO A 221 -2.67 -10.08 15.94
C PRO A 221 -1.69 -10.88 15.07
N LYS A 222 -1.02 -11.87 15.65
CA LYS A 222 -0.06 -12.73 14.93
C LYS A 222 -0.68 -13.42 13.72
N GLN A 223 -1.83 -14.05 13.92
CA GLN A 223 -2.53 -14.80 12.87
C GLN A 223 -3.13 -13.88 11.82
N PHE A 224 -3.76 -12.80 12.26
CA PHE A 224 -4.44 -11.87 11.37
C PHE A 224 -3.47 -11.10 10.47
N LEU A 225 -2.34 -10.67 11.05
CA LEU A 225 -1.34 -9.86 10.37
C LEU A 225 -0.37 -10.73 9.57
N PHE A 226 0.10 -11.87 10.11
CA PHE A 226 1.24 -12.60 9.52
C PHE A 226 0.96 -14.10 9.25
N ASP A 227 0.78 -14.92 10.29
CA ASP A 227 0.75 -16.41 10.18
C ASP A 227 -0.40 -16.92 9.29
N GLY A 228 -1.45 -16.12 9.18
CA GLY A 228 -2.62 -16.39 8.37
C GLY A 228 -3.70 -17.21 9.07
N VAL A 229 -4.94 -16.77 8.90
CA VAL A 229 -6.16 -17.47 9.30
C VAL A 229 -6.47 -18.55 8.25
N PRO A 230 -6.54 -19.84 8.63
CA PRO A 230 -6.77 -20.93 7.69
C PRO A 230 -8.22 -20.99 7.19
N PHE A 231 -8.38 -21.30 5.90
CA PHE A 231 -9.65 -21.58 5.25
C PHE A 231 -9.41 -22.57 4.08
N CYS A 232 -10.48 -23.08 3.45
CA CYS A 232 -10.36 -24.13 2.42
C CYS A 232 -9.66 -25.43 2.93
N VAL A 233 -9.84 -25.77 4.20
CA VAL A 233 -9.19 -26.94 4.81
C VAL A 233 -9.97 -28.21 4.46
N ASN A 234 -9.32 -29.16 3.78
CA ASN A 234 -9.90 -30.48 3.43
C ASN A 234 -11.26 -30.41 2.69
N VAL A 235 -11.45 -29.41 1.83
CA VAL A 235 -12.71 -29.22 1.09
C VAL A 235 -12.85 -30.16 -0.11
N ILE A 236 -14.09 -30.54 -0.43
CA ILE A 236 -14.47 -31.40 -1.57
C ILE A 236 -15.57 -30.76 -2.42
N GLY A 237 -15.80 -31.28 -3.62
CA GLY A 237 -16.90 -30.83 -4.49
C GLY A 237 -16.77 -29.38 -4.96
N ILE A 238 -17.86 -28.62 -4.87
CA ILE A 238 -17.95 -27.22 -5.36
C ILE A 238 -17.01 -26.31 -4.55
N ALA A 239 -16.95 -26.44 -3.22
CA ALA A 239 -16.01 -25.72 -2.39
C ALA A 239 -14.55 -25.87 -2.87
N LYS A 240 -14.13 -27.07 -3.30
CA LYS A 240 -12.79 -27.29 -3.84
C LYS A 240 -12.56 -26.54 -5.15
N ALA A 241 -13.56 -26.47 -6.03
CA ALA A 241 -13.48 -25.69 -7.26
C ALA A 241 -13.37 -24.18 -6.96
N ILE A 242 -14.13 -23.67 -6.00
CA ILE A 242 -14.07 -22.27 -5.54
C ILE A 242 -12.68 -21.96 -4.96
N CYS A 243 -12.17 -22.81 -4.07
CA CYS A 243 -10.84 -22.65 -3.48
C CYS A 243 -9.72 -22.62 -4.54
N LYS A 244 -9.83 -23.47 -5.59
CA LYS A 244 -8.89 -23.44 -6.71
C LYS A 244 -8.98 -22.15 -7.53
N GLU A 245 -10.16 -21.57 -7.66
CA GLU A 245 -10.33 -20.29 -8.36
C GLU A 245 -9.76 -19.12 -7.54
N ILE A 246 -9.91 -19.17 -6.22
CA ILE A 246 -9.30 -18.21 -5.29
C ILE A 246 -7.77 -18.29 -5.38
N GLU A 247 -7.22 -19.51 -5.38
CA GLU A 247 -5.79 -19.75 -5.56
C GLU A 247 -5.27 -19.15 -6.87
N LYS A 248 -5.97 -19.36 -7.99
CA LYS A 248 -5.56 -18.80 -9.30
C LYS A 248 -5.48 -17.29 -9.32
N ARG A 249 -6.35 -16.59 -8.57
CA ARG A 249 -6.30 -15.13 -8.47
C ARG A 249 -5.01 -14.64 -7.84
N ASN A 250 -4.37 -15.47 -7.01
CA ASN A 250 -3.08 -15.20 -6.39
C ASN A 250 -3.10 -13.78 -5.80
N THR A 251 -3.98 -13.51 -4.83
CA THR A 251 -4.01 -12.18 -4.19
C THR A 251 -2.82 -12.03 -3.25
N LYS A 252 -2.54 -10.78 -2.82
CA LYS A 252 -1.39 -10.49 -1.93
C LYS A 252 -1.61 -10.94 -0.48
N THR A 253 -2.85 -11.28 -0.12
CA THR A 253 -3.30 -11.55 1.25
C THR A 253 -3.58 -13.04 1.49
N ILE A 254 -3.48 -13.89 0.46
CA ILE A 254 -3.81 -15.31 0.52
C ILE A 254 -2.60 -16.14 0.10
N ARG A 255 -2.27 -17.18 0.88
CA ARG A 255 -1.21 -18.14 0.56
C ARG A 255 -1.76 -19.56 0.47
N THR A 256 -1.25 -20.32 -0.47
CA THR A 256 -1.46 -21.77 -0.53
C THR A 256 -0.44 -22.48 0.34
N MET A 257 -0.91 -23.38 1.19
CA MET A 257 -0.08 -24.23 2.03
C MET A 257 0.24 -25.55 1.31
N PRO A 258 1.30 -26.28 1.72
CA PRO A 258 1.68 -27.55 1.08
C PRO A 258 0.58 -28.64 1.09
N ASP A 259 -0.33 -28.58 2.05
CA ASP A 259 -1.50 -29.47 2.16
C ASP A 259 -2.67 -29.06 1.25
N GLY A 260 -2.53 -27.99 0.46
CA GLY A 260 -3.56 -27.41 -0.40
C GLY A 260 -4.58 -26.55 0.33
N SER A 261 -4.44 -26.34 1.65
CA SER A 261 -5.25 -25.35 2.37
C SER A 261 -4.82 -23.93 2.03
N LEU A 262 -5.71 -22.97 2.24
CA LEU A 262 -5.43 -21.56 2.03
C LEU A 262 -5.33 -20.84 3.39
N ARG A 263 -4.47 -19.83 3.47
CA ARG A 263 -4.36 -18.96 4.65
C ARG A 263 -4.48 -17.51 4.24
N PHE A 264 -5.29 -16.76 4.98
CA PHE A 264 -5.43 -15.32 4.82
C PHE A 264 -4.67 -14.56 5.90
N SER A 265 -3.78 -13.65 5.52
CA SER A 265 -3.22 -12.64 6.42
C SER A 265 -3.05 -11.30 5.73
N PHE A 266 -3.11 -10.23 6.50
CA PHE A 266 -3.01 -8.87 5.97
C PHE A 266 -1.62 -8.59 5.36
N PHE A 267 -0.56 -9.12 5.97
CA PHE A 267 0.83 -9.06 5.54
C PHE A 267 1.39 -10.43 5.14
N SER A 268 0.58 -11.27 4.48
CA SER A 268 0.92 -12.67 4.18
C SER A 268 2.24 -12.88 3.42
N HIS A 269 2.71 -11.86 2.72
CA HIS A 269 3.93 -11.86 1.92
C HIS A 269 5.19 -11.48 2.67
N VAL A 270 5.06 -10.91 3.87
CA VAL A 270 6.22 -10.45 4.62
C VAL A 270 6.73 -11.57 5.53
N SER A 271 8.05 -11.63 5.71
CA SER A 271 8.64 -12.53 6.70
C SER A 271 8.32 -12.03 8.11
N HIS A 272 7.71 -12.90 8.90
CA HIS A 272 7.63 -12.79 10.35
C HIS A 272 8.58 -13.85 10.92
N GLY A 273 9.55 -13.42 11.72
CA GLY A 273 10.60 -14.30 12.24
C GLY A 273 10.95 -13.93 13.68
N LYS A 274 11.48 -14.91 14.42
CA LYS A 274 11.84 -14.76 15.83
C LYS A 274 13.28 -14.29 16.07
N GLU A 275 14.16 -14.32 15.06
CA GLU A 275 15.57 -13.96 15.23
C GLU A 275 16.15 -13.32 13.97
N VAL A 276 16.76 -12.15 14.13
CA VAL A 276 17.79 -11.62 13.24
C VAL A 276 18.99 -11.32 14.13
N GLN A 277 20.17 -11.86 13.81
CA GLN A 277 21.40 -11.40 14.46
C GLN A 277 21.61 -9.94 14.06
N PRO A 278 21.62 -8.99 15.01
CA PRO A 278 21.94 -7.61 14.68
C PRO A 278 23.36 -7.58 14.11
N LEU A 279 23.53 -6.99 12.93
CA LEU A 279 24.85 -6.61 12.43
C LEU A 279 25.53 -5.78 13.51
N ALA A 280 26.54 -6.37 14.16
CA ALA A 280 27.24 -5.80 15.29
C ALA A 280 27.86 -4.45 14.89
N GLY A 281 27.21 -3.37 15.30
CA GLY A 281 27.73 -2.02 15.27
C GLY A 281 27.20 -1.31 16.51
N LYS A 282 28.10 -1.01 17.47
CA LYS A 282 27.81 -0.07 18.56
C LYS A 282 27.56 1.31 17.93
N GLY A 283 26.33 1.58 17.53
CA GLY A 283 25.84 2.89 17.10
C GLY A 283 24.66 3.26 17.98
N GLY A 284 24.63 4.51 18.45
CA GLY A 284 23.54 5.02 19.28
C GLY A 284 22.16 4.74 18.70
N GLN A 285 21.18 4.59 19.58
CA GLN A 285 19.79 4.29 19.29
C GLN A 285 19.11 5.46 18.56
N LEU A 286 19.34 5.58 17.25
CA LEU A 286 18.83 6.65 16.36
C LEU A 286 17.34 6.43 16.00
N ARG A 287 16.41 6.61 16.94
CA ARG A 287 14.94 6.43 16.72
C ARG A 287 14.33 7.35 15.64
N PHE A 288 14.48 7.01 14.36
CA PHE A 288 13.78 7.70 13.26
C PHE A 288 12.25 7.61 13.42
N PHE A 289 11.60 8.73 13.74
CA PHE A 289 10.16 8.89 13.56
C PHE A 289 9.90 9.43 12.16
N LEU A 290 9.69 8.54 11.19
CA LEU A 290 9.10 8.90 9.90
C LEU A 290 7.57 8.77 10.01
N VAL A 291 6.84 9.79 9.56
CA VAL A 291 5.39 9.80 9.49
C VAL A 291 4.91 8.61 8.64
N PHE A 292 4.15 7.73 9.28
CA PHE A 292 3.70 6.45 8.75
C PHE A 292 2.76 6.61 7.55
N LEU A 293 3.23 6.25 6.36
CA LEU A 293 2.46 5.37 5.49
C LEU A 293 3.05 3.97 5.69
N PRO A 294 2.28 2.97 6.15
CA PRO A 294 2.76 1.60 6.11
C PRO A 294 3.04 1.29 4.63
N CYS A 295 4.31 1.08 4.31
CA CYS A 295 4.83 0.65 3.00
C CYS A 295 5.36 -0.79 3.19
N GLY A 296 4.84 -1.74 2.41
CA GLY A 296 5.05 -3.17 2.47
C GLY A 296 3.81 -4.05 2.22
N LEU A 297 3.24 -4.07 1.00
CA LEU A 297 2.11 -4.97 0.66
C LEU A 297 2.27 -5.73 -0.69
N GLN A 298 3.22 -6.68 -0.93
CA GLN A 298 3.21 -7.71 -2.03
C GLN A 298 4.00 -9.05 -1.81
N LYS A 299 3.32 -10.15 -2.20
CA LYS A 299 3.55 -11.63 -2.38
C LYS A 299 4.80 -12.43 -1.93
N ASN A 300 4.47 -13.56 -1.26
CA ASN A 300 5.14 -14.88 -1.18
C ASN A 300 6.67 -14.94 -1.39
N MET A 301 7.46 -14.81 -0.32
CA MET A 301 8.94 -14.89 -0.36
C MET A 301 9.61 -13.89 -1.34
N THR A 302 8.94 -12.81 -1.78
CA THR A 302 9.46 -11.91 -2.81
C THR A 302 9.03 -10.45 -2.61
N ASP A 303 9.86 -9.58 -3.17
CA ASP A 303 9.97 -8.12 -3.01
C ASP A 303 8.78 -7.20 -3.38
N ASP A 304 8.87 -5.91 -3.04
CA ASP A 304 7.97 -4.78 -3.39
C ASP A 304 7.86 -4.50 -4.92
N GLY A 305 8.30 -5.44 -5.77
CA GLY A 305 8.52 -5.27 -7.20
C GLY A 305 9.93 -4.75 -7.51
N MET A 306 10.26 -4.76 -8.80
CA MET A 306 11.59 -4.34 -9.26
C MET A 306 11.61 -2.83 -9.52
N PHE A 307 12.31 -2.10 -8.66
CA PHE A 307 12.57 -0.68 -8.81
C PHE A 307 13.80 -0.48 -9.70
N THR A 308 13.77 0.54 -10.54
CA THR A 308 14.97 1.11 -11.16
C THR A 308 15.03 2.58 -10.79
N ILE A 309 16.08 2.96 -10.07
CA ILE A 309 16.28 4.33 -9.57
C ILE A 309 17.54 4.93 -10.18
N ASN A 310 17.64 6.26 -10.11
CA ASN A 310 18.84 6.99 -10.47
C ASN A 310 19.87 6.97 -9.32
N THR A 311 21.14 6.71 -9.63
CA THR A 311 22.21 6.59 -8.63
C THR A 311 22.75 7.93 -8.13
N GLY A 312 22.45 9.02 -8.82
CA GLY A 312 23.01 10.35 -8.53
C GLY A 312 24.36 10.65 -9.19
N ILE A 313 25.03 9.64 -9.77
CA ILE A 313 26.41 9.78 -10.30
C ILE A 313 26.51 10.81 -11.44
N LYS A 314 25.49 10.87 -12.30
CA LYS A 314 25.44 11.84 -13.41
C LYS A 314 24.81 13.16 -13.00
N ASP A 315 23.86 13.11 -12.07
CA ASP A 315 23.06 14.24 -11.64
C ASP A 315 22.62 14.02 -10.19
N PRO A 316 23.27 14.69 -9.23
CA PRO A 316 22.97 14.53 -7.80
C PRO A 316 21.52 14.93 -7.46
N SER A 317 20.90 15.82 -8.25
CA SER A 317 19.52 16.26 -8.03
C SER A 317 18.47 15.17 -8.29
N ARG A 318 18.87 14.09 -8.96
CA ARG A 318 18.00 12.94 -9.28
C ARG A 318 18.27 11.72 -8.42
N THR A 319 19.19 11.77 -7.48
CA THR A 319 19.56 10.62 -6.64
C THR A 319 18.34 9.98 -5.98
N GLN A 320 18.21 8.65 -6.10
CA GLN A 320 17.09 7.83 -5.62
C GLN A 320 15.71 8.07 -6.26
N MET A 321 15.61 8.97 -7.25
CA MET A 321 14.38 9.12 -8.02
C MET A 321 14.08 7.85 -8.82
N ILE A 322 12.82 7.43 -8.80
CA ILE A 322 12.33 6.26 -9.51
C ILE A 322 12.21 6.58 -11.01
N GLU A 323 12.84 5.74 -11.82
CA GLU A 323 12.77 5.78 -13.27
C GLU A 323 11.75 4.77 -13.80
N LEU A 324 11.75 3.57 -13.21
CA LEU A 324 10.84 2.48 -13.57
C LEU A 324 10.44 1.70 -12.32
N TRP A 325 9.21 1.20 -12.31
CA TRP A 325 8.77 0.15 -11.41
C TRP A 325 8.16 -0.97 -12.24
N ASN A 326 8.64 -2.20 -12.03
CA ASN A 326 8.31 -3.37 -12.85
C ASN A 326 8.46 -3.14 -14.37
N GLY A 327 9.50 -2.38 -14.73
CA GLY A 327 9.81 -2.05 -16.14
C GLY A 327 8.88 -1.01 -16.77
N ARG A 328 7.98 -0.39 -16.01
CA ARG A 328 7.04 0.63 -16.49
C ARG A 328 7.27 1.99 -15.83
N THR A 329 6.94 3.06 -16.56
CA THR A 329 6.94 4.46 -16.06
C THR A 329 5.56 4.91 -15.56
N THR A 330 4.53 4.10 -15.82
CA THR A 330 3.14 4.37 -15.44
C THR A 330 2.49 3.09 -14.91
N LEU A 331 1.53 3.29 -14.01
CA LEU A 331 0.64 2.27 -13.49
C LEU A 331 -0.51 2.01 -14.46
N ASP A 332 -1.21 0.90 -14.25
CA ASP A 332 -2.43 0.54 -14.96
C ASP A 332 -3.51 0.18 -13.93
N VAL A 333 -3.66 1.05 -12.92
CA VAL A 333 -4.47 0.79 -11.73
C VAL A 333 -5.66 1.75 -11.67
N TRP A 334 -5.43 3.02 -11.96
CA TRP A 334 -6.44 4.07 -11.84
C TRP A 334 -7.16 4.30 -13.16
N ASN A 335 -8.37 4.86 -13.09
CA ASN A 335 -9.19 5.09 -14.27
C ASN A 335 -8.44 6.00 -15.25
N ASN A 336 -8.40 5.62 -16.54
CA ASN A 336 -7.82 6.45 -17.59
C ASN A 336 -8.80 7.54 -18.03
N ARG A 337 -8.29 8.59 -18.67
CA ARG A 337 -9.15 9.61 -19.28
C ARG A 337 -9.88 9.01 -20.49
N SER A 338 -11.02 9.59 -20.85
CA SER A 338 -11.87 9.13 -21.96
C SER A 338 -11.16 9.00 -23.32
N SER A 339 -10.00 9.64 -23.50
CA SER A 339 -9.16 9.56 -24.69
C SER A 339 -8.23 8.33 -24.77
N GLY A 340 -8.30 7.41 -23.80
CA GLY A 340 -7.44 6.21 -23.77
C GLY A 340 -5.99 6.46 -23.36
N LEU A 341 -5.62 7.72 -23.07
CA LEU A 341 -4.30 8.08 -22.54
C LEU A 341 -4.20 7.76 -21.04
N PRO A 342 -3.01 7.35 -20.53
CA PRO A 342 -2.79 7.12 -19.11
C PRO A 342 -3.15 8.36 -18.30
N SER A 343 -4.00 8.19 -17.27
CA SER A 343 -4.37 9.31 -16.40
C SER A 343 -3.17 9.82 -15.60
N SER A 344 -3.26 11.07 -15.13
CA SER A 344 -2.27 11.64 -14.19
C SER A 344 -2.13 10.80 -12.93
N CYS A 345 -3.21 10.15 -12.46
CA CYS A 345 -3.22 9.26 -11.29
C CYS A 345 -2.29 8.05 -11.42
N ASN A 346 -2.01 7.62 -12.65
CA ASN A 346 -1.16 6.47 -12.95
C ASN A 346 0.33 6.83 -13.10
N ARG A 347 0.74 8.09 -12.91
CA ARG A 347 2.15 8.48 -13.01
C ARG A 347 2.94 7.97 -11.81
N ILE A 348 4.13 7.45 -12.07
CA ILE A 348 5.10 7.05 -11.05
C ILE A 348 6.16 8.13 -10.97
N LEU A 349 6.17 8.89 -9.88
CA LEU A 349 7.08 10.02 -9.67
C LEU A 349 7.66 9.99 -8.26
N GLY A 350 8.83 10.62 -8.10
CA GLY A 350 9.48 10.79 -6.81
C GLY A 350 10.41 9.65 -6.43
N THR A 351 10.70 9.53 -5.13
CA THR A 351 11.47 8.43 -4.55
C THR A 351 10.54 7.42 -3.89
N ASP A 352 11.08 6.35 -3.32
CA ASP A 352 10.32 5.39 -2.49
C ASP A 352 10.08 5.89 -1.05
N GLY A 353 10.48 7.13 -0.76
CA GLY A 353 10.35 7.78 0.55
C GLY A 353 11.47 7.42 1.55
N SER A 354 12.37 6.50 1.22
CA SER A 354 13.49 6.10 2.09
C SER A 354 14.71 7.02 1.98
N GLY A 355 14.84 7.72 0.86
CA GLY A 355 15.89 8.71 0.64
C GLY A 355 15.46 9.77 -0.37
N TYR A 356 16.20 10.88 -0.37
CA TYR A 356 15.92 12.05 -1.20
C TYR A 356 17.22 12.64 -1.76
N PRO A 357 17.16 13.38 -2.87
CA PRO A 357 18.30 14.16 -3.36
C PRO A 357 18.81 15.16 -2.31
N PRO A 358 20.11 15.52 -2.32
CA PRO A 358 20.69 16.48 -1.39
C PRO A 358 20.13 17.91 -1.58
N PHE A 359 20.44 18.80 -0.63
CA PHE A 359 20.11 20.24 -0.68
C PHE A 359 18.61 20.53 -0.83
N ARG A 360 17.80 20.09 0.15
CA ARG A 360 16.34 20.29 0.17
C ARG A 360 15.87 21.59 0.84
N THR A 361 16.78 22.45 1.27
CA THR A 361 16.42 23.77 1.84
C THR A 361 15.66 24.59 0.80
N GLY A 362 14.47 25.08 1.16
CA GLY A 362 13.59 25.84 0.28
C GLY A 362 12.69 24.99 -0.64
N VAL A 363 12.74 23.67 -0.54
CA VAL A 363 11.83 22.78 -1.29
C VAL A 363 10.52 22.61 -0.51
N GLU A 364 9.45 23.25 -0.98
CA GLU A 364 8.15 23.24 -0.29
C GLU A 364 7.36 21.93 -0.45
N ARG A 365 7.58 21.23 -1.57
CA ARG A 365 6.84 20.00 -1.92
C ARG A 365 7.79 18.95 -2.46
N MET A 366 7.57 17.70 -2.06
CA MET A 366 8.24 16.53 -2.62
C MET A 366 7.20 15.46 -2.90
N THR A 367 7.62 14.43 -3.62
CA THR A 367 6.73 13.41 -4.13
C THR A 367 7.30 12.04 -3.80
N ILE A 368 6.42 11.13 -3.37
CA ILE A 368 6.76 9.76 -2.98
C ILE A 368 5.86 8.82 -3.77
N PHE A 369 6.43 7.75 -4.30
CA PHE A 369 5.65 6.63 -4.84
C PHE A 369 5.55 5.52 -3.79
N SER A 370 4.33 5.10 -3.46
CA SER A 370 4.08 3.98 -2.56
C SER A 370 3.39 2.84 -3.30
N THR A 371 4.02 1.68 -3.27
CA THR A 371 3.55 0.42 -3.86
C THR A 371 2.34 -0.17 -3.14
N ASP A 372 2.10 0.24 -1.91
CA ASP A 372 1.02 -0.27 -1.04
C ASP A 372 -0.34 0.30 -1.39
N ILE A 373 -0.34 1.59 -1.69
CA ILE A 373 -1.53 2.33 -2.13
C ILE A 373 -1.57 2.46 -3.65
N CYS A 374 -0.60 1.85 -4.35
CA CYS A 374 -0.43 1.89 -5.80
C CYS A 374 -0.55 3.32 -6.38
N ARG A 375 0.07 4.32 -5.76
CA ARG A 375 0.02 5.69 -6.29
C ARG A 375 1.18 6.52 -5.79
N THR A 376 1.38 7.62 -6.51
CA THR A 376 2.20 8.72 -6.06
C THR A 376 1.41 9.66 -5.14
N VAL A 377 2.07 10.16 -4.10
CA VAL A 377 1.56 11.11 -3.11
C VAL A 377 2.54 12.26 -2.95
N ASP A 378 2.01 13.45 -2.72
CA ASP A 378 2.83 14.61 -2.42
C ASP A 378 2.93 14.83 -0.92
N ILE A 379 4.10 15.27 -0.49
CA ILE A 379 4.38 15.72 0.87
C ILE A 379 4.75 17.19 0.85
N LYS A 380 4.25 17.95 1.82
CA LYS A 380 4.41 19.39 1.94
C LYS A 380 5.21 19.72 3.20
N LEU A 381 6.12 20.68 3.08
CA LEU A 381 6.87 21.22 4.22
C LEU A 381 5.90 21.89 5.22
N THR A 382 5.95 21.45 6.48
CA THR A 382 5.13 22.02 7.57
C THR A 382 5.95 22.84 8.55
N GLY A 383 7.24 22.56 8.68
CA GLY A 383 8.13 23.36 9.51
C GLY A 383 9.55 22.83 9.59
N SER A 384 10.37 23.48 10.42
CA SER A 384 11.66 22.94 10.85
C SER A 384 11.48 22.07 12.09
N SER A 385 12.33 21.06 12.22
CA SER A 385 12.41 20.19 13.39
C SER A 385 13.88 19.93 13.72
N SER A 386 14.13 19.23 14.82
CA SER A 386 15.44 18.65 15.09
C SER A 386 15.25 17.23 15.58
N TYR A 387 16.20 16.37 15.21
CA TYR A 387 16.23 14.99 15.64
C TYR A 387 17.64 14.66 16.10
N GLU A 388 17.81 14.31 17.39
CA GLU A 388 19.12 14.05 18.01
C GLU A 388 20.17 15.16 17.76
N GLY A 389 19.72 16.41 17.82
CA GLY A 389 20.58 17.58 17.59
C GLY A 389 20.89 17.85 16.11
N ILE A 390 20.41 17.00 15.18
CA ILE A 390 20.51 17.21 13.74
C ILE A 390 19.31 18.06 13.29
N PRO A 391 19.54 19.26 12.70
CA PRO A 391 18.47 20.05 12.12
C PRO A 391 17.78 19.29 10.98
N ALA A 392 16.45 19.28 10.99
CA ALA A 392 15.62 18.56 10.05
C ALA A 392 14.49 19.45 9.53
N LEU A 393 13.92 19.03 8.40
CA LEU A 393 12.71 19.61 7.83
C LEU A 393 11.56 18.63 8.03
N HIS A 394 10.45 19.11 8.54
CA HIS A 394 9.25 18.31 8.75
C HIS A 394 8.35 18.41 7.52
N TYR A 395 8.13 17.29 6.84
CA TYR A 395 7.18 17.15 5.75
C TYR A 395 6.01 16.28 6.18
N GLU A 396 4.80 16.67 5.78
CA GLU A 396 3.57 15.91 6.01
C GLU A 396 2.85 15.63 4.68
N ILE A 397 2.01 14.61 4.65
CA ILE A 397 1.24 14.25 3.46
C ILE A 397 0.25 15.36 3.10
N ASP A 398 0.22 15.76 1.83
CA ASP A 398 -0.66 16.82 1.33
C ASP A 398 -2.14 16.39 1.30
N GLY A 399 -3.05 17.37 1.29
CA GLY A 399 -4.51 17.14 1.29
C GLY A 399 -5.01 16.33 0.10
N ASN A 400 -4.28 16.36 -1.03
CA ASN A 400 -4.55 15.61 -2.26
C ASN A 400 -4.44 14.08 -2.13
N PHE A 401 -3.99 13.59 -0.98
CA PHE A 401 -3.91 12.16 -0.70
C PHE A 401 -5.29 11.53 -0.44
N LEU A 402 -6.07 12.08 0.51
CA LEU A 402 -7.37 11.53 0.93
C LEU A 402 -8.50 12.56 1.04
N HIS A 403 -8.19 13.85 1.15
CA HIS A 403 -9.21 14.89 1.39
C HIS A 403 -9.67 15.55 0.09
N ASP A 404 -8.72 15.87 -0.78
CA ASP A 404 -8.96 16.60 -2.01
C ASP A 404 -8.96 15.66 -3.21
N ILE A 405 -10.01 14.82 -3.29
CA ILE A 405 -10.24 13.87 -4.40
C ILE A 405 -11.57 14.19 -5.10
N GLY A 406 -11.49 14.45 -6.40
CA GLY A 406 -12.63 14.70 -7.26
C GLY A 406 -12.30 15.53 -8.51
N PRO A 407 -13.27 15.72 -9.42
CA PRO A 407 -13.09 16.52 -10.63
C PRO A 407 -12.66 17.96 -10.33
N GLU A 408 -13.09 18.50 -9.19
CA GLU A 408 -12.72 19.83 -8.70
C GLU A 408 -11.21 20.00 -8.44
N TYR A 409 -10.47 18.90 -8.28
CA TYR A 409 -9.02 18.87 -8.05
C TYR A 409 -8.23 18.25 -9.23
N GLY A 410 -8.90 17.84 -10.31
CA GLY A 410 -8.28 17.23 -11.49
C GLY A 410 -7.66 15.84 -11.26
N ASN A 411 -8.11 15.13 -10.23
CA ASN A 411 -7.67 13.80 -9.83
C ASN A 411 -8.84 12.80 -9.69
N GLU A 412 -9.93 13.04 -10.42
CA GLU A 412 -11.13 12.19 -10.48
C GLU A 412 -10.86 10.75 -10.93
N CYS A 413 -9.70 10.48 -11.53
CA CYS A 413 -9.26 9.13 -11.88
C CYS A 413 -9.10 8.20 -10.66
N TYR A 414 -9.03 8.73 -9.43
CA TYR A 414 -9.08 7.95 -8.19
C TYR A 414 -10.49 7.52 -7.79
N CYS A 415 -11.54 8.03 -8.44
CA CYS A 415 -12.94 7.71 -8.12
C CYS A 415 -13.40 6.42 -8.80
N VAL A 416 -13.00 5.28 -8.21
CA VAL A 416 -13.23 3.94 -8.76
C VAL A 416 -14.61 3.37 -8.42
N ASN A 417 -15.11 3.63 -7.20
CA ASN A 417 -16.40 3.17 -6.66
C ASN A 417 -16.75 1.71 -6.95
N LYS A 418 -15.79 0.79 -6.84
CA LYS A 418 -16.06 -0.64 -7.04
C LYS A 418 -16.84 -1.24 -5.89
N ILE A 419 -16.75 -0.64 -4.70
CA ILE A 419 -17.48 -1.07 -3.51
C ILE A 419 -19.00 -0.83 -3.70
N PRO A 420 -19.85 -1.87 -3.69
CA PRO A 420 -21.29 -1.74 -3.85
C PRO A 420 -21.90 -0.91 -2.72
N LYS A 421 -22.89 -0.08 -3.06
CA LYS A 421 -23.56 0.83 -2.10
C LYS A 421 -22.59 1.74 -1.34
N SER A 422 -21.42 2.03 -1.92
CA SER A 422 -20.49 3.01 -1.36
C SER A 422 -21.17 4.37 -1.21
N ILE A 423 -20.88 5.03 -0.09
CA ILE A 423 -21.41 6.35 0.20
C ILE A 423 -20.55 7.36 -0.57
N VAL A 424 -21.07 7.81 -1.71
CA VAL A 424 -20.38 8.74 -2.62
C VAL A 424 -21.07 10.10 -2.63
N LYS A 425 -20.31 11.13 -2.97
CA LYS A 425 -20.80 12.46 -3.30
C LYS A 425 -21.51 12.45 -4.66
N SER A 426 -22.18 13.55 -5.00
CA SER A 426 -22.82 13.75 -6.31
C SER A 426 -21.85 13.71 -7.49
N ASN A 427 -20.56 14.02 -7.28
CA ASN A 427 -19.52 13.93 -8.31
C ASN A 427 -19.02 12.48 -8.56
N GLY A 428 -19.61 11.49 -7.89
CA GLY A 428 -19.21 10.09 -8.03
C GLY A 428 -17.86 9.79 -7.38
N CYS A 429 -17.46 10.50 -6.33
CA CYS A 429 -16.27 10.19 -5.54
C CYS A 429 -16.65 9.96 -4.07
N LEU A 430 -15.84 9.21 -3.34
CA LEU A 430 -16.05 9.03 -1.89
C LEU A 430 -15.97 10.36 -1.12
N TYR A 431 -16.53 10.38 0.09
CA TYR A 431 -16.39 11.52 1.00
C TYR A 431 -14.92 11.70 1.44
N ARG A 432 -14.60 12.94 1.87
CA ARG A 432 -13.24 13.31 2.27
C ARG A 432 -12.72 12.36 3.36
N GLY A 433 -11.46 11.95 3.24
CA GLY A 433 -10.80 11.06 4.18
C GLY A 433 -10.84 9.58 3.80
N ALA A 434 -11.44 9.22 2.66
CA ALA A 434 -11.55 7.84 2.20
C ALA A 434 -11.16 7.67 0.72
N LEU A 435 -10.52 6.55 0.40
CA LEU A 435 -10.10 6.18 -0.95
C LEU A 435 -10.35 4.69 -1.20
N ASP A 436 -10.95 4.37 -2.35
CA ASP A 436 -11.18 3.00 -2.81
C ASP A 436 -9.89 2.45 -3.45
N LEU A 437 -9.28 1.46 -2.80
CA LEU A 437 -8.06 0.78 -3.28
C LEU A 437 -8.37 -0.53 -4.02
N SER A 438 -9.63 -0.78 -4.40
CA SER A 438 -10.04 -2.06 -5.00
C SER A 438 -9.24 -2.43 -6.24
N ASN A 439 -8.87 -1.46 -7.08
CA ASN A 439 -8.05 -1.73 -8.27
C ASN A 439 -6.60 -2.12 -7.92
N CYS A 440 -6.05 -1.57 -6.83
CA CYS A 440 -4.69 -1.85 -6.40
C CYS A 440 -4.53 -3.26 -5.80
N PHE A 441 -5.57 -3.75 -5.10
CA PHE A 441 -5.55 -5.03 -4.40
C PHE A 441 -6.29 -6.16 -5.12
N GLY A 442 -7.20 -5.85 -6.05
CA GLY A 442 -8.06 -6.83 -6.70
C GLY A 442 -9.20 -7.35 -5.82
N GLU A 443 -9.44 -6.73 -4.67
CA GLU A 443 -10.50 -7.02 -3.69
C GLU A 443 -10.98 -5.72 -3.06
N TYR A 444 -12.21 -5.65 -2.53
CA TYR A 444 -12.70 -4.41 -1.93
C TYR A 444 -11.87 -4.02 -0.72
N LYS A 445 -11.12 -2.92 -0.86
CA LYS A 445 -10.36 -2.29 0.21
C LYS A 445 -10.63 -0.80 0.21
N LEU A 446 -10.92 -0.28 1.40
CA LEU A 446 -11.05 1.14 1.66
C LEU A 446 -9.88 1.58 2.51
N LEU A 447 -9.16 2.60 2.05
CA LEU A 447 -8.20 3.31 2.85
C LEU A 447 -8.88 4.52 3.47
N ALA A 448 -8.70 4.72 4.77
CA ALA A 448 -9.16 5.90 5.47
C ALA A 448 -8.11 6.37 6.48
N ARG A 449 -8.12 7.66 6.78
CA ARG A 449 -7.35 8.23 7.89
C ARG A 449 -8.27 8.35 9.10
N GLN A 450 -7.78 7.89 10.25
CA GLN A 450 -8.43 8.05 11.54
C GLN A 450 -8.39 9.50 12.01
#